data_AF-A0A318TS19-F1
#
_entry.id   AF-A0A318TS19-F1
#
_cell.length_a   1.000
_cell.length_b   1.000
_cell.length_c   1.000
_cell.angle_alpha   90.00
_cell.angle_beta   90.00
_cell.angle_gamma   90.00
#
_symmetry.space_group_name_H-M   'P 1'
#
loop_
_entity.id
_entity.type
_entity.pdbx_description
1 polymer ?
#
loop_
_entity_poly.entity_id
_entity_poly.type
_entity_poly.pdbx_seq_one_letter_code
_entity_poly.pdbx_strand_id
1 'polypeptide(L)'
;MKQQLPTVSFSKNRVFITLFLHVVIGAMSSFAPEENVGTWMKINILLALIFGLTNYILWIIHKNDSKRYFSLHSFVMMLGVAYYMMAPAFRSLYPTLFFWILLVVTIGFLGFLLLKRDEITRALVNPQDAWFKKIVFGYCGVIFILGSTLWAYMLATQTGPFMPVAIMLFFIGIFLMMVSPAMLSTPKRVRELEQL
;
A
#
# COMPACT_ATOMS: atom_id res chain seq x y z
N MET A 1 15.94 -31.77 15.47
CA MET A 1 15.01 -32.01 14.34
C MET A 1 14.82 -30.72 13.56
N LYS A 2 15.17 -30.66 12.27
CA LYS A 2 14.78 -29.53 11.40
C LYS A 2 13.26 -29.62 11.21
N GLN A 3 12.49 -28.72 11.81
CA GLN A 3 11.06 -28.60 11.48
C GLN A 3 10.95 -28.35 9.98
N GLN A 4 10.37 -29.29 9.24
CA GLN A 4 10.02 -29.08 7.84
C GLN A 4 8.96 -27.97 7.82
N LEU A 5 9.31 -26.81 7.29
CA LEU A 5 8.35 -25.73 7.07
C LEU A 5 7.31 -26.20 6.05
N PRO A 6 6.02 -25.91 6.25
CA PRO A 6 5.00 -26.39 5.34
C PRO A 6 5.18 -25.75 3.96
N THR A 7 5.34 -26.60 2.94
CA THR A 7 5.47 -26.20 1.53
C THR A 7 4.14 -25.72 0.98
N VAL A 8 4.15 -24.60 0.24
CA VAL A 8 2.96 -24.04 -0.41
C VAL A 8 2.78 -24.68 -1.79
N SER A 9 1.79 -25.56 -1.91
CA SER A 9 1.37 -26.11 -3.20
C SER A 9 0.84 -25.02 -4.12
N PHE A 10 0.88 -25.27 -5.44
CA PHE A 10 0.37 -24.33 -6.44
C PHE A 10 -1.10 -23.94 -6.20
N SER A 11 -1.93 -24.91 -5.81
CA SER A 11 -3.34 -24.69 -5.47
C SER A 11 -3.57 -23.73 -4.29
N LYS A 12 -2.56 -23.50 -3.45
CA LYS A 12 -2.65 -22.65 -2.24
C LYS A 12 -1.88 -21.33 -2.37
N ASN A 13 -1.25 -21.06 -3.51
CA ASN A 13 -0.39 -19.88 -3.66
C ASN A 13 -1.18 -18.55 -3.76
N ARG A 14 -2.49 -18.56 -4.06
CA ARG A 14 -3.33 -17.35 -4.17
C ARG A 14 -2.89 -16.34 -5.24
N VAL A 15 -1.93 -16.67 -6.13
CA VAL A 15 -1.43 -15.76 -7.17
C VAL A 15 -2.54 -15.39 -8.17
N PHE A 16 -3.37 -16.35 -8.57
CA PHE A 16 -4.50 -16.06 -9.46
C PHE A 16 -5.58 -15.21 -8.80
N ILE A 17 -5.92 -15.50 -7.55
CA ILE A 17 -6.92 -14.73 -6.79
C ILE A 17 -6.45 -13.28 -6.64
N THR A 18 -5.16 -13.08 -6.36
CA THR A 18 -4.58 -11.73 -6.22
C THR A 18 -4.48 -10.96 -7.52
N LEU A 19 -4.10 -11.62 -8.62
CA LEU A 19 -4.18 -11.02 -9.94
C LEU A 19 -5.62 -10.58 -10.25
N PHE A 20 -6.60 -11.45 -10.01
CA PHE A 20 -8.01 -11.13 -10.20
C PHE A 20 -8.44 -9.92 -9.35
N LEU A 21 -8.07 -9.88 -8.07
CA LEU A 21 -8.36 -8.73 -7.20
C LEU A 21 -7.72 -7.44 -7.71
N HIS A 22 -6.46 -7.48 -8.15
CA HIS A 22 -5.82 -6.29 -8.72
C HIS A 22 -6.52 -5.82 -10.01
N VAL A 23 -6.98 -6.73 -10.85
CA VAL A 23 -7.74 -6.38 -12.06
C VAL A 23 -9.08 -5.75 -11.69
N VAL A 24 -9.83 -6.32 -10.74
CA VAL A 24 -11.13 -5.78 -10.31
C VAL A 24 -10.98 -4.39 -9.68
N ILE A 25 -10.09 -4.24 -8.70
CA ILE A 25 -9.89 -2.96 -8.01
C ILE A 25 -9.26 -1.92 -8.95
N GLY A 26 -8.31 -2.34 -9.78
CA GLY A 26 -7.70 -1.51 -10.81
C GLY A 26 -8.72 -1.02 -11.85
N ALA A 27 -9.64 -1.89 -12.29
CA ALA A 27 -10.72 -1.50 -13.18
C ALA A 27 -11.62 -0.46 -12.50
N MET A 28 -12.08 -0.70 -11.27
CA MET A 28 -12.91 0.25 -10.52
C MET A 28 -12.25 1.62 -10.36
N SER A 29 -10.96 1.66 -9.99
CA SER A 29 -10.22 2.93 -9.87
C SER A 29 -9.99 3.64 -11.21
N SER A 30 -10.09 2.94 -12.34
CA SER A 30 -9.94 3.53 -13.68
C SER A 30 -11.10 4.45 -14.04
N PHE A 31 -12.29 4.20 -13.51
CA PHE A 31 -13.48 5.01 -13.75
C PHE A 31 -13.47 6.35 -13.02
N ALA A 32 -12.46 6.63 -12.20
CA ALA A 32 -12.46 7.80 -11.35
C ALA A 32 -11.14 8.60 -11.38
N PRO A 33 -11.15 9.86 -11.87
CA PRO A 33 -12.27 10.56 -12.54
C PRO A 33 -12.60 9.98 -13.93
N GLU A 34 -13.71 10.42 -14.53
CA GLU A 34 -14.24 9.88 -15.80
C GLU A 34 -13.36 10.21 -17.02
N GLU A 35 -12.40 11.12 -16.90
CA GLU A 35 -11.52 11.41 -18.03
C GLU A 35 -10.52 10.28 -18.26
N ASN A 36 -10.32 9.93 -19.54
CA ASN A 36 -9.28 9.00 -19.99
C ASN A 36 -9.41 7.56 -19.42
N VAL A 37 -10.63 7.08 -19.10
CA VAL A 37 -10.87 5.73 -18.54
C VAL A 37 -10.11 4.64 -19.30
N GLY A 38 -10.17 4.64 -20.64
CA GLY A 38 -9.50 3.63 -21.45
C GLY A 38 -7.98 3.60 -21.28
N THR A 39 -7.34 4.76 -21.10
CA THR A 39 -5.89 4.87 -20.83
C THR A 39 -5.57 4.34 -19.43
N TRP A 40 -6.35 4.75 -18.42
CA TRP A 40 -6.14 4.31 -17.04
C TRP A 40 -6.41 2.82 -16.84
N MET A 41 -7.39 2.26 -17.55
CA MET A 41 -7.66 0.84 -17.54
C MET A 41 -6.47 0.04 -18.09
N LYS A 42 -5.84 0.51 -19.18
CA LYS A 42 -4.61 -0.13 -19.70
C LYS A 42 -3.46 -0.06 -18.68
N ILE A 43 -3.25 1.10 -18.05
CA ILE A 43 -2.21 1.27 -17.02
C ILE A 43 -2.46 0.36 -15.83
N ASN A 44 -3.70 0.30 -15.32
CA ASN A 44 -4.05 -0.51 -14.17
C ASN A 44 -4.00 -2.01 -14.46
N ILE A 45 -4.34 -2.44 -15.68
CA ILE A 45 -4.14 -3.83 -16.12
C ILE A 45 -2.63 -4.16 -16.16
N LEU A 46 -1.80 -3.28 -16.71
CA LEU A 46 -0.35 -3.47 -16.74
C LEU A 46 0.22 -3.60 -15.32
N LEU A 47 -0.20 -2.73 -14.39
CA LEU A 47 0.20 -2.81 -12.99
C LEU A 47 -0.28 -4.09 -12.31
N ALA A 48 -1.51 -4.53 -12.57
CA ALA A 48 -2.02 -5.80 -12.06
C ALA A 48 -1.17 -6.99 -12.53
N LEU A 49 -0.74 -6.99 -13.79
CA LEU A 49 0.18 -7.99 -14.34
C LEU A 49 1.55 -7.94 -13.65
N ILE A 50 2.10 -6.75 -13.41
CA ILE A 50 3.37 -6.58 -12.69
C ILE A 50 3.27 -7.12 -11.26
N PHE A 51 2.19 -6.80 -10.53
CA PHE A 51 1.98 -7.31 -9.17
C PHE A 51 1.75 -8.83 -9.17
N GLY A 52 0.99 -9.36 -10.13
CA GLY A 52 0.78 -10.79 -10.31
C GLY A 52 2.09 -11.53 -10.58
N LEU A 53 2.92 -11.01 -11.49
CA LEU A 53 4.24 -11.55 -11.81
C LEU A 53 5.18 -11.50 -10.60
N THR A 54 5.19 -10.38 -9.87
CA THR A 54 5.99 -10.24 -8.65
C THR A 54 5.59 -11.30 -7.61
N ASN A 55 4.29 -11.49 -7.38
CA ASN A 55 3.76 -12.53 -6.49
C ASN A 55 4.11 -13.95 -6.96
N TYR A 56 4.10 -14.19 -8.27
CA TYR A 56 4.53 -15.46 -8.85
C TYR A 56 6.02 -15.74 -8.60
N ILE A 57 6.88 -14.74 -8.80
CA ILE A 57 8.32 -14.85 -8.51
C ILE A 57 8.54 -15.14 -7.01
N LEU A 58 7.85 -14.41 -6.13
CA LEU A 58 7.91 -14.63 -4.69
C LEU A 58 7.49 -16.06 -4.30
N TRP A 59 6.47 -16.61 -4.97
CA TRP A 59 6.07 -18.00 -4.77
C TRP A 59 7.17 -18.98 -5.17
N ILE A 60 7.80 -18.81 -6.34
CA ILE A 60 8.89 -19.69 -6.79
C ILE A 60 10.04 -19.70 -5.78
N ILE A 61 10.44 -18.52 -5.29
CA ILE A 61 11.59 -18.35 -4.39
C ILE A 61 11.27 -18.86 -2.98
N HIS A 62 10.06 -18.58 -2.46
CA HIS A 62 9.70 -18.82 -1.06
C HIS A 62 8.67 -19.94 -0.84
N LYS A 63 8.38 -20.80 -1.85
CA LYS A 63 7.41 -21.91 -1.71
C LYS A 63 7.67 -22.85 -0.53
N ASN A 64 8.92 -22.95 -0.07
CA ASN A 64 9.32 -23.81 1.05
C ASN A 64 9.27 -23.09 2.41
N ASP A 65 8.98 -21.79 2.44
CA ASP A 65 8.77 -20.99 3.65
C ASP A 65 7.44 -20.25 3.52
N SER A 66 6.36 -20.97 3.83
CA SER A 66 4.99 -20.44 3.70
C SER A 66 4.76 -19.13 4.45
N LYS A 67 5.34 -18.96 5.63
CA LYS A 67 5.19 -17.72 6.41
C LYS A 67 5.85 -16.55 5.70
N ARG A 68 7.09 -16.72 5.21
CA ARG A 68 7.77 -15.67 4.45
C ARG A 68 7.05 -15.37 3.14
N TYR A 69 6.59 -16.41 2.45
CA TYR A 69 5.81 -16.27 1.23
C TYR A 69 4.56 -15.42 1.43
N PHE A 70 3.69 -15.79 2.38
CA PHE A 70 2.45 -15.05 2.62
C PHE A 70 2.69 -13.64 3.14
N SER A 71 3.76 -13.41 3.90
CA SER A 71 4.14 -12.07 4.34
C SER A 71 4.50 -11.17 3.14
N LEU A 72 5.42 -11.61 2.28
CA LEU A 72 5.81 -10.83 1.09
C LEU A 72 4.67 -10.69 0.08
N HIS A 73 3.82 -11.70 -0.03
CA HIS A 73 2.61 -11.63 -0.84
C HIS A 73 1.65 -10.54 -0.35
N SER A 74 1.40 -10.49 0.97
CA SER A 74 0.60 -9.44 1.59
C SER A 74 1.22 -8.05 1.40
N PHE A 75 2.55 -7.93 1.46
CA PHE A 75 3.25 -6.67 1.16
C PHE A 75 2.90 -6.13 -0.23
N VAL A 76 3.07 -6.97 -1.27
CA VAL A 76 2.76 -6.59 -2.66
C VAL A 76 1.28 -6.24 -2.81
N MET A 77 0.39 -7.03 -2.21
CA MET A 77 -1.05 -6.77 -2.23
C MET A 77 -1.40 -5.42 -1.59
N MET A 78 -0.89 -5.13 -0.40
CA MET A 78 -1.18 -3.89 0.32
C MET A 78 -0.70 -2.67 -0.45
N LEU A 79 0.51 -2.71 -1.04
CA LEU A 79 1.01 -1.61 -1.85
C LEU A 79 0.22 -1.43 -3.16
N GLY A 80 -0.14 -2.51 -3.84
CA GLY A 80 -0.92 -2.39 -5.07
C GLY A 80 -2.34 -1.87 -4.81
N VAL A 81 -2.99 -2.31 -3.72
CA VAL A 81 -4.27 -1.74 -3.30
C VAL A 81 -4.12 -0.29 -2.87
N ALA A 82 -3.07 0.05 -2.10
CA ALA A 82 -2.81 1.44 -1.71
C ALA A 82 -2.68 2.35 -2.93
N TYR A 83 -1.95 1.91 -3.96
CA TYR A 83 -1.85 2.63 -5.22
C TYR A 83 -3.24 2.86 -5.85
N TYR A 84 -4.06 1.82 -6.02
CA TYR A 84 -5.39 1.98 -6.63
C TYR A 84 -6.32 2.88 -5.83
N MET A 85 -6.20 2.88 -4.50
CA MET A 85 -7.00 3.75 -3.63
C MET A 85 -6.53 5.20 -3.68
N MET A 86 -5.23 5.46 -3.82
CA MET A 86 -4.69 6.82 -3.93
C MET A 86 -4.80 7.41 -5.34
N ALA A 87 -4.83 6.57 -6.38
CA ALA A 87 -4.80 7.01 -7.78
C ALA A 87 -5.90 8.03 -8.14
N PRO A 88 -7.17 7.89 -7.72
CA PRO A 88 -8.20 8.86 -8.08
C PRO A 88 -7.89 10.28 -7.57
N ALA A 89 -7.35 10.43 -6.36
CA ALA A 89 -6.95 11.74 -5.85
C ALA A 89 -5.79 12.33 -6.67
N PHE A 90 -4.75 11.54 -6.94
CA PHE A 90 -3.64 11.99 -7.80
C PHE A 90 -4.11 12.42 -9.19
N ARG A 91 -5.04 11.67 -9.79
CA ARG A 91 -5.61 11.99 -11.10
C ARG A 91 -6.40 13.29 -11.07
N SER A 92 -7.26 13.49 -10.07
CA SER A 92 -8.07 14.71 -9.97
C SER A 92 -7.27 15.98 -9.67
N LEU A 93 -6.03 15.84 -9.18
CA LEU A 93 -5.14 16.97 -8.91
C LEU A 93 -4.16 17.24 -10.05
N TYR A 94 -3.93 16.31 -10.99
CA TYR A 94 -2.96 16.51 -12.07
C TYR A 94 -3.47 17.52 -13.12
N PRO A 95 -2.63 18.45 -13.64
CA PRO A 95 -1.20 18.67 -13.39
C PRO A 95 -0.90 19.83 -12.40
N THR A 96 -1.75 20.06 -11.41
CA THR A 96 -1.64 21.24 -10.51
C THR A 96 -0.43 21.16 -9.57
N LEU A 97 -0.08 22.28 -8.91
CA LEU A 97 0.94 22.30 -7.86
C LEU A 97 0.60 21.36 -6.69
N PHE A 98 -0.69 21.21 -6.36
CA PHE A 98 -1.15 20.33 -5.29
C PHE A 98 -0.83 18.86 -5.59
N PHE A 99 -0.88 18.43 -6.85
CA PHE A 99 -0.46 17.08 -7.26
C PHE A 99 0.99 16.81 -6.88
N TRP A 100 1.90 17.75 -7.19
CA TRP A 100 3.32 17.58 -6.93
C TRP A 100 3.64 17.56 -5.43
N ILE A 101 2.98 18.41 -4.64
CA ILE A 101 3.11 18.39 -3.18
C ILE A 101 2.64 17.05 -2.63
N LEU A 102 1.45 16.60 -3.04
CA LEU A 102 0.90 15.31 -2.64
C LEU A 102 1.85 14.16 -3.00
N LEU A 103 2.42 14.19 -4.21
CA LEU A 103 3.30 13.13 -4.72
C LEU A 103 4.62 13.07 -3.94
N VAL A 104 5.28 14.21 -3.73
CA VAL A 104 6.55 14.29 -3.01
C VAL A 104 6.37 13.83 -1.57
N VAL A 105 5.31 14.28 -0.88
CA VAL A 105 5.04 13.87 0.50
C VAL A 105 4.71 12.38 0.57
N THR A 106 3.89 11.84 -0.35
CA THR A 106 3.57 10.40 -0.37
C THR A 106 4.79 9.53 -0.65
N ILE A 107 5.63 9.90 -1.63
CA ILE A 107 6.88 9.16 -1.94
C ILE A 107 7.86 9.26 -0.77
N GLY A 108 8.06 10.46 -0.22
CA GLY A 108 8.93 10.67 0.93
C GLY A 108 8.46 9.87 2.15
N PHE A 109 7.15 9.81 2.39
CA PHE A 109 6.56 9.02 3.46
C PHE A 109 6.74 7.52 3.22
N LEU A 110 6.50 7.01 2.01
CA LEU A 110 6.79 5.60 1.66
C LEU A 110 8.26 5.25 1.88
N GLY A 111 9.18 6.10 1.42
CA GLY A 111 10.62 5.91 1.62
C GLY A 111 10.99 5.85 3.10
N PHE A 112 10.46 6.79 3.89
CA PHE A 112 10.63 6.78 5.35
C PHE A 112 10.10 5.50 5.98
N LEU A 113 8.91 5.06 5.61
CA LEU A 113 8.28 3.83 6.12
C LEU A 113 9.11 2.58 5.79
N LEU A 114 9.66 2.48 4.58
CA LEU A 114 10.51 1.36 4.18
C LEU A 114 11.85 1.34 4.93
N LEU A 115 12.44 2.52 5.17
CA LEU A 115 13.66 2.66 5.98
C LEU A 115 13.43 2.33 7.45
N LYS A 116 12.22 2.57 7.96
CA LYS A 116 11.80 2.34 9.36
C LYS A 116 10.98 1.05 9.55
N ARG A 117 11.14 0.07 8.66
CA ARG A 117 10.36 -1.18 8.69
C ARG A 117 10.45 -1.94 10.02
N ASP A 118 11.62 -1.94 10.67
CA ASP A 118 11.84 -2.67 11.92
C ASP A 118 11.12 -1.96 13.08
N GLU A 119 11.20 -0.63 13.14
CA GLU A 119 10.46 0.17 14.11
C GLU A 119 8.95 0.06 13.92
N ILE A 120 8.47 0.03 12.66
CA ILE A 120 7.06 -0.20 12.34
C ILE A 120 6.61 -1.60 12.77
N THR A 121 7.43 -2.60 12.48
CA THR A 121 7.16 -3.99 12.91
C THR A 121 7.07 -4.06 14.42
N ARG A 122 8.04 -3.48 15.14
CA ARG A 122 8.07 -3.43 16.61
C ARG A 122 6.82 -2.76 17.17
N ALA A 123 6.45 -1.61 16.62
CA ALA A 123 5.24 -0.89 17.03
C ALA A 123 3.96 -1.72 16.87
N LEU A 124 3.85 -2.51 15.80
CA LEU A 124 2.66 -3.35 15.56
C LEU A 124 2.60 -4.58 16.47
N VAL A 125 3.74 -5.17 16.83
CA VAL A 125 3.77 -6.35 17.71
C VAL A 125 3.83 -5.99 19.19
N ASN A 126 4.34 -4.82 19.53
CA ASN A 126 4.42 -4.29 20.89
C ASN A 126 3.81 -2.87 20.96
N PRO A 127 2.47 -2.74 21.02
CA PRO A 127 1.79 -1.44 21.02
C PRO A 127 2.08 -0.59 22.27
N GLN A 128 2.65 -1.17 23.32
CA GLN A 128 3.01 -0.46 24.56
C GLN A 128 4.33 0.31 24.44
N ASP A 129 5.15 0.02 23.43
CA ASP A 129 6.42 0.69 23.19
C ASP A 129 6.23 2.16 22.76
N ALA A 130 7.14 3.02 23.18
CA ALA A 130 7.20 4.43 22.80
C ALA A 130 7.30 4.64 21.28
N TRP A 131 7.83 3.66 20.54
CA TRP A 131 7.87 3.71 19.08
C TRP A 131 6.49 3.66 18.42
N PHE A 132 5.52 2.93 19.00
CA PHE A 132 4.15 2.94 18.50
C PHE A 132 3.58 4.36 18.53
N LYS A 133 3.76 5.07 19.66
CA LYS A 133 3.34 6.48 19.78
C LYS A 133 4.03 7.35 18.74
N LYS A 134 5.35 7.22 18.54
CA LYS A 134 6.10 8.02 17.54
C LYS A 134 5.58 7.80 16.12
N ILE A 135 5.30 6.56 15.73
CA ILE A 135 4.76 6.23 14.41
C ILE A 135 3.36 6.80 14.25
N VAL A 136 2.50 6.65 15.25
CA VAL A 136 1.14 7.23 15.24
C VAL A 136 1.19 8.75 15.12
N PHE A 137 2.04 9.44 15.89
CA PHE A 137 2.20 10.89 15.78
C PHE A 137 2.74 11.33 14.41
N GLY A 138 3.75 10.63 13.88
CA GLY A 138 4.27 10.90 12.54
C GLY A 138 3.19 10.71 11.46
N TYR A 139 2.41 9.64 11.57
CA TYR A 139 1.28 9.36 10.70
C TYR A 139 0.19 10.43 10.77
N CYS A 140 -0.21 10.84 11.98
CA CYS A 140 -1.13 11.96 12.18
C CYS A 140 -0.60 13.24 11.52
N GLY A 141 0.68 13.57 11.71
CA GLY A 141 1.31 14.73 11.06
C GLY A 141 1.22 14.68 9.54
N VAL A 142 1.51 13.52 8.94
CA VAL A 142 1.37 13.31 7.49
C VAL A 142 -0.08 13.44 7.04
N ILE A 143 -1.03 12.88 7.79
CA ILE A 143 -2.47 13.03 7.52
C ILE A 143 -2.87 14.50 7.54
N PHE A 144 -2.41 15.28 8.54
CA PHE A 144 -2.75 16.70 8.62
C PHE A 144 -2.16 17.48 7.43
N ILE A 145 -0.90 17.26 7.07
CA ILE A 145 -0.28 17.94 5.93
C ILE A 145 -1.02 17.61 4.62
N LEU A 146 -1.25 16.32 4.35
CA LEU A 146 -1.94 15.88 3.12
C LEU A 146 -3.41 16.32 3.12
N GLY A 147 -4.09 16.22 4.26
CA GLY A 147 -5.48 16.64 4.43
C GLY A 147 -5.66 18.15 4.25
N SER A 148 -4.78 18.96 4.84
CA SER A 148 -4.77 20.41 4.61
C SER A 148 -4.49 20.77 3.15
N THR A 149 -3.61 20.02 2.47
CA THR A 149 -3.33 20.20 1.04
C THR A 149 -4.56 19.92 0.18
N LEU A 150 -5.24 18.80 0.43
CA LEU A 150 -6.47 18.42 -0.27
C LEU A 150 -7.63 19.39 0.05
N TRP A 151 -7.74 19.83 1.29
CA TRP A 151 -8.74 20.82 1.71
C TRP A 151 -8.52 22.19 1.06
N ALA A 152 -7.27 22.67 1.04
CA ALA A 152 -6.92 23.92 0.37
C ALA A 152 -7.24 23.85 -1.13
N TYR A 153 -6.99 22.71 -1.77
CA TYR A 153 -7.38 22.48 -3.16
C TYR A 153 -8.91 22.57 -3.37
N MET A 154 -9.69 21.96 -2.49
CA MET A 154 -11.17 22.04 -2.54
C MET A 154 -11.69 23.46 -2.37
N LEU A 155 -11.02 24.29 -1.57
CA LEU A 155 -11.41 25.70 -1.39
C LEU A 155 -11.00 26.56 -2.61
N ALA A 156 -9.85 26.25 -3.21
CA ALA A 156 -9.30 27.01 -4.32
C ALA A 156 -9.95 26.69 -5.68
N THR A 157 -10.65 25.56 -5.80
CA THR A 157 -11.17 25.06 -7.08
C THR A 157 -12.62 24.58 -6.98
N GLN A 158 -13.37 24.66 -8.08
CA GLN A 158 -14.66 23.99 -8.17
C GLN A 158 -14.42 22.49 -8.38
N THR A 159 -14.50 21.71 -7.31
CA THR A 159 -14.28 20.27 -7.38
C THR A 159 -15.54 19.52 -7.77
N GLY A 160 -15.40 18.50 -8.63
CA GLY A 160 -16.50 17.62 -8.99
C GLY A 160 -17.00 16.76 -7.82
N PRO A 161 -18.20 16.15 -7.95
CA PRO A 161 -18.86 15.40 -6.88
C PRO A 161 -18.08 14.16 -6.42
N PHE A 162 -17.13 13.67 -7.22
CA PHE A 162 -16.29 12.52 -6.88
C PHE A 162 -15.14 12.84 -5.91
N MET A 163 -14.79 14.13 -5.74
CA MET A 163 -13.63 14.54 -4.94
C MET A 163 -13.64 14.02 -3.48
N PRO A 164 -14.74 14.07 -2.72
CA PRO A 164 -14.77 13.55 -1.36
C PRO A 164 -14.43 12.05 -1.28
N VAL A 165 -14.93 11.26 -2.24
CA VAL A 165 -14.63 9.82 -2.33
C VAL A 165 -13.15 9.62 -2.62
N ALA A 166 -12.58 10.37 -3.55
CA ALA A 166 -11.15 10.32 -3.87
C ALA A 166 -10.27 10.57 -2.63
N ILE A 167 -10.63 11.55 -1.81
CA ILE A 167 -9.92 11.89 -0.57
C ILE A 167 -10.05 10.75 0.46
N MET A 168 -11.23 10.18 0.64
CA MET A 168 -11.41 9.02 1.55
C MET A 168 -10.56 7.82 1.12
N LEU A 169 -10.60 7.48 -0.17
CA LEU A 169 -9.79 6.39 -0.72
C LEU A 169 -8.29 6.69 -0.56
N PHE A 170 -7.87 7.94 -0.76
CA PHE A 170 -6.49 8.35 -0.56
C PHE A 170 -6.00 8.05 0.87
N PHE A 171 -6.78 8.39 1.91
CA PHE A 171 -6.40 8.08 3.30
C PHE A 171 -6.42 6.58 3.62
N ILE A 172 -7.32 5.81 3.02
CA ILE A 172 -7.29 4.34 3.12
C ILE A 172 -5.99 3.81 2.52
N GLY A 173 -5.56 4.34 1.36
CA GLY A 173 -4.30 3.97 0.74
C GLY A 173 -3.08 4.33 1.58
N ILE A 174 -3.06 5.53 2.17
CA ILE A 174 -2.03 5.98 3.11
C ILE A 174 -1.94 5.04 4.34
N PHE A 175 -3.08 4.60 4.88
CA PHE A 175 -3.12 3.63 5.98
C PHE A 175 -2.52 2.28 5.60
N LEU A 176 -2.94 1.72 4.45
CA LEU A 176 -2.38 0.46 3.95
C LEU A 176 -0.87 0.55 3.72
N MET A 177 -0.42 1.69 3.19
CA MET A 177 0.99 1.96 2.98
C MET A 177 1.77 2.00 4.29
N MET A 178 1.22 2.57 5.37
CA MET A 178 1.84 2.60 6.70
C MET A 178 2.06 1.19 7.28
N VAL A 179 1.09 0.29 7.11
CA VAL A 179 1.15 -1.06 7.69
C VAL A 179 2.00 -2.00 6.83
N SER A 180 2.07 -1.76 5.52
CA SER A 180 2.76 -2.63 4.56
C SER A 180 4.21 -3.01 4.92
N PRO A 181 5.10 -2.12 5.42
CA PRO A 181 6.51 -2.46 5.65
C PRO A 181 6.71 -3.54 6.70
N ALA A 182 5.77 -3.72 7.63
CA ALA A 182 5.85 -4.80 8.61
C ALA A 182 5.82 -6.18 7.95
N MET A 183 5.18 -6.29 6.78
CA MET A 183 5.14 -7.51 5.99
C MET A 183 6.50 -7.84 5.31
N LEU A 184 7.44 -6.90 5.27
CA LEU A 184 8.81 -7.14 4.81
C LEU A 184 9.70 -7.81 5.86
N SER A 185 9.31 -7.77 7.14
CA SER A 185 10.05 -8.40 8.23
C SER A 185 9.96 -9.93 8.15
N THR A 186 11.07 -10.62 8.45
CA THR A 186 11.06 -12.08 8.46
C THR A 186 10.40 -12.59 9.74
N PRO A 187 9.80 -13.79 9.74
CA PRO A 187 9.20 -14.36 10.95
C PRO A 187 10.18 -14.44 12.14
N LYS A 188 11.47 -14.67 11.87
CA LYS A 188 12.51 -14.64 12.90
C LYS A 188 12.68 -13.24 13.48
N ARG A 189 12.78 -12.22 12.61
CA ARG A 189 12.93 -10.82 13.03
C ARG A 189 11.73 -10.33 13.83
N VAL A 190 10.51 -10.72 13.44
CA VAL A 190 9.28 -10.38 14.17
C VAL A 190 9.35 -10.88 15.62
N ARG A 191 9.79 -12.13 15.85
CA ARG A 191 9.95 -12.69 17.20
C ARG A 191 11.02 -11.98 18.02
N GLU A 192 12.12 -11.58 17.39
CA GLU A 192 13.16 -10.80 18.06
C GLU A 192 12.62 -9.45 18.53
N LEU A 193 11.79 -8.79 17.72
CA LEU A 193 11.20 -7.49 18.04
C LEU A 193 10.07 -7.56 19.07
N GLU A 194 9.35 -8.68 19.14
CA GLU A 194 8.31 -8.94 20.15
C GLU A 194 8.88 -9.11 21.57
N GLN A 195 10.13 -9.55 21.68
CA GLN A 195 10.83 -9.77 22.95
C GLN A 195 11.53 -8.51 23.49
N LEU A 196 11.46 -7.39 22.75
CA LEU A 196 12.07 -6.10 23.08
C LEU A 196 11.03 -5.07 23.54
#